data_AF-A0A6M1NQ50-F1
#
_entry.id   AF-A0A6M1NQ50-F1
#
_cell.length_a   1.000
_cell.length_b   1.000
_cell.length_c   1.000
_cell.angle_alpha   90.00
_cell.angle_beta   90.00
_cell.angle_gamma   90.00
#
_symmetry.space_group_name_H-M   'P 1'
#
loop_
_entity.id
_entity.type
_entity.pdbx_description
1 polymer ?
#
loop_
_entity_poly.entity_id
_entity_poly.type
_entity_poly.pdbx_seq_one_letter_code
_entity_poly.pdbx_strand_id
1 'polypeptide(L)' 'MKSQPLTAQNIIKSDSTDDITKQDIINLALLKNITFKDKNYAKEHIIIHKKDIKTSYEIEISDIDGEKHQLIFELKTYGK' A
#
# COMPACT_ATOMS: atom_id res chain seq x y z
N MET A 1 24.88 17.09 -30.38
CA MET A 1 24.90 17.77 -29.05
C MET A 1 23.54 18.44 -28.92
N LYS A 2 22.63 18.19 -27.96
CA LYS A 2 22.66 17.80 -26.53
C LYS A 2 21.30 17.12 -26.23
N SER A 3 21.32 15.85 -25.84
CA SER A 3 20.93 15.32 -24.51
C SER A 3 19.41 15.25 -24.22
N GLN A 4 18.88 14.02 -24.26
CA GLN A 4 17.67 13.56 -23.56
C GLN A 4 17.78 13.82 -22.04
N PRO A 5 16.68 14.11 -21.34
CA PRO A 5 16.54 13.77 -19.94
C PRO A 5 15.99 12.35 -19.80
N LEU A 6 16.87 11.41 -19.47
CA LEU A 6 16.53 10.12 -18.87
C LEU A 6 15.92 10.40 -17.49
N THR A 7 14.60 10.29 -17.33
CA THR A 7 14.01 10.11 -16.00
C THR A 7 13.94 8.63 -15.73
N ALA A 8 14.96 8.16 -15.00
CA ALA A 8 14.98 6.84 -14.40
C ALA A 8 13.81 6.73 -13.41
N GLN A 9 12.70 6.16 -13.86
CA GLN A 9 11.77 5.51 -12.93
C GLN A 9 12.54 4.30 -12.40
N ASN A 10 13.12 4.46 -11.21
CA ASN A 10 13.57 3.35 -10.39
C ASN A 10 12.32 2.54 -9.99
N ILE A 11 11.82 1.73 -10.92
CA ILE A 11 10.90 0.65 -10.61
C ILE A 11 11.80 -0.39 -9.96
N ILE A 12 11.88 -0.33 -8.63
CA ILE A 12 12.37 -1.45 -7.83
C ILE A 12 11.36 -2.57 -8.09
N LYS A 13 11.64 -3.40 -9.09
CA LYS A 13 11.03 -4.72 -9.23
C LYS A 13 11.55 -5.54 -8.05
N SER A 14 10.80 -5.57 -6.95
CA SER A 14 11.01 -6.56 -5.91
C SER A 14 10.53 -7.91 -6.44
N ASP A 15 11.47 -8.80 -6.72
CA ASP A 15 11.24 -10.24 -6.90
C ASP A 15 10.93 -10.88 -5.54
N SER A 16 9.76 -10.58 -4.98
CA SER A 16 9.24 -11.25 -3.79
C SER A 16 7.76 -11.52 -3.95
N THR A 17 7.41 -12.79 -4.11
CA THR A 17 6.04 -13.33 -4.15
C THR A 17 5.27 -13.17 -2.84
N ASP A 18 5.80 -12.46 -1.85
CA ASP A 18 5.25 -12.25 -0.50
C ASP A 18 4.82 -10.79 -0.22
N ASP A 19 4.72 -9.95 -1.26
CA ASP A 19 4.36 -8.54 -1.10
C ASP A 19 2.83 -8.34 -1.01
N ILE A 20 2.38 -7.68 0.06
CA ILE A 20 0.97 -7.27 0.26
C ILE A 20 0.54 -6.31 -0.85
N THR A 21 -0.54 -6.64 -1.57
CA THR A 21 -1.03 -5.79 -2.67
C THR A 21 -2.00 -4.72 -2.18
N LYS A 22 -2.19 -3.67 -3.00
CA LYS A 22 -3.25 -2.66 -2.77
C LYS A 22 -4.65 -3.27 -2.65
N GLN A 23 -4.91 -4.38 -3.34
CA GLN A 23 -6.20 -5.08 -3.23
C GLN A 23 -6.35 -5.78 -1.88
N ASP A 24 -5.29 -6.42 -1.38
CA ASP A 24 -5.30 -7.07 -0.07
C ASP A 24 -5.57 -6.05 1.03
N ILE A 25 -4.97 -4.87 0.92
CA ILE A 25 -5.18 -3.75 1.85
C ILE A 25 -6.65 -3.32 1.89
N ILE A 26 -7.28 -3.12 0.73
CA ILE A 26 -8.71 -2.78 0.66
C ILE A 26 -9.56 -3.88 1.29
N ASN A 27 -9.28 -5.15 0.99
CA ASN A 27 -10.02 -6.27 1.54
C ASN A 27 -9.88 -6.32 3.08
N LEU A 28 -8.66 -6.14 3.60
CA LEU A 28 -8.38 -6.11 5.03
C LEU A 28 -9.06 -4.92 5.73
N ALA A 29 -9.10 -3.75 5.09
CA ALA A 29 -9.80 -2.59 5.60
C ALA A 29 -11.31 -2.83 5.69
N LEU A 30 -11.91 -3.43 4.65
CA LEU A 30 -13.33 -3.82 4.64
C LEU A 30 -13.65 -4.84 5.75
N LEU A 31 -12.76 -5.81 6.01
CA LEU A 31 -12.90 -6.76 7.12
C LEU A 31 -12.84 -6.09 8.50
N LYS A 32 -12.23 -4.91 8.59
CA LYS A 32 -12.22 -4.07 9.81
C LYS A 32 -13.39 -3.08 9.87
N ASN A 33 -14.40 -3.25 9.02
CA ASN A 33 -15.57 -2.39 8.90
C ASN A 33 -15.24 -0.95 8.48
N ILE A 34 -14.10 -0.72 7.80
CA ILE A 34 -13.84 0.54 7.12
C ILE A 34 -14.63 0.54 5.82
N THR A 35 -15.54 1.50 5.67
CA THR A 35 -16.35 1.66 4.47
C THR A 35 -15.78 2.77 3.60
N PHE A 36 -15.62 2.50 2.31
CA PHE A 36 -15.20 3.50 1.33
C PHE A 36 -16.39 3.92 0.47
N LYS A 37 -16.54 5.22 0.23
CA LYS A 37 -17.47 5.83 -0.71
C LYS A 37 -17.13 5.43 -2.14
N ASP A 38 -15.86 5.56 -2.53
CA ASP A 38 -15.36 5.05 -3.80
C ASP A 38 -14.16 4.12 -3.58
N LYS A 39 -14.42 2.81 -3.69
CA LYS A 39 -13.40 1.78 -3.52
C LYS A 39 -12.28 1.85 -4.56
N ASN A 40 -12.58 2.28 -5.78
CA ASN A 40 -11.58 2.39 -6.84
C ASN A 40 -10.67 3.59 -6.57
N TYR A 41 -11.26 4.73 -6.21
CA TYR A 41 -10.50 5.90 -5.79
C TYR A 41 -9.60 5.56 -4.60
N ALA A 42 -10.17 4.98 -3.54
CA ALA A 42 -9.44 4.58 -2.34
C ALA A 42 -8.26 3.64 -2.66
N LYS A 43 -8.47 2.67 -3.56
CA LYS A 43 -7.42 1.74 -4.01
C LYS A 43 -6.28 2.44 -4.73
N GLU A 44 -6.56 3.44 -5.55
CA GLU A 44 -5.53 4.21 -6.26
C GLU A 44 -4.71 5.07 -5.29
N HIS A 45 -5.36 5.59 -4.25
CA HIS A 45 -4.81 6.54 -3.26
C HIS A 45 -4.37 5.85 -1.94
N ILE A 46 -3.71 4.70 -2.07
CA ILE A 46 -3.04 4.00 -0.97
C ILE A 46 -1.56 4.37 -0.94
N ILE A 47 -1.09 4.78 0.23
CA ILE A 47 0.32 4.99 0.55
C ILE A 47 0.75 3.93 1.56
N ILE A 48 1.84 3.22 1.25
CA ILE A 48 2.39 2.15 2.09
C ILE A 48 3.76 2.60 2.61
N HIS A 49 3.89 2.73 3.92
CA HIS A 49 5.13 3.00 4.62
C HIS A 49 5.61 1.73 5.31
N LYS A 50 6.69 1.13 4.82
CA LYS A 50 7.34 -0.01 5.51
C LYS A 50 8.08 0.51 6.73
N LYS A 51 7.85 -0.08 7.90
CA LYS A 51 8.68 0.16 9.09
C LYS A 51 9.79 -0.89 9.13
N ASP A 52 11.05 -0.46 9.17
CA ASP A 52 12.23 -1.36 9.04
C ASP A 52 12.42 -2.37 10.19
N ILE A 53 11.79 -2.15 11.34
CA ILE A 53 12.16 -2.82 12.61
C ILE A 53 11.32 -4.08 12.89
N LYS A 54 10.14 -4.16 12.28
CA LYS A 54 9.20 -5.27 12.40
C LYS A 54 8.60 -5.46 11.03
N THR A 55 8.08 -6.64 10.69
CA THR A 55 7.33 -6.90 9.46
C THR A 55 5.99 -6.15 9.45
N SER A 56 6.03 -4.85 9.71
CA SER A 56 4.93 -3.96 9.96
C SER A 56 4.85 -2.92 8.85
N TYR A 57 3.64 -2.72 8.36
CA TYR A 57 3.32 -1.78 7.31
C TYR A 57 2.35 -0.76 7.88
N GLU A 58 2.69 0.51 7.79
CA GLU A 58 1.77 1.62 8.04
C GLU A 58 1.16 2.06 6.72
N ILE A 59 -0.16 2.11 6.69
CA ILE A 59 -0.92 2.28 5.46
C ILE A 59 -1.89 3.42 5.65
N GLU A 60 -1.81 4.40 4.75
CA GLU A 60 -2.76 5.49 4.64
C GLU A 60 -3.61 5.28 3.39
N ILE A 61 -4.93 5.32 3.55
CA ILE A 61 -5.92 5.20 2.48
C ILE A 61 -6.74 6.49 2.47
N SER A 62 -6.77 7.20 1.34
CA SER A 62 -7.62 8.39 1.17
C SER A 62 -8.84 8.06 0.32
N ASP A 63 -10.02 8.40 0.81
CA ASP A 63 -11.27 8.27 0.06
C ASP A 63 -11.58 9.56 -0.74
N ILE A 64 -12.58 9.51 -1.62
CA ILE A 64 -12.89 10.56 -2.60
C ILE A 64 -13.36 11.88 -1.98
N ASP A 65 -13.84 11.84 -0.74
CA ASP A 65 -14.24 13.02 0.04
C ASP A 65 -13.09 13.60 0.87
N GLY A 66 -11.89 13.02 0.77
CA GLY A 66 -10.72 13.39 1.55
C GLY A 66 -10.66 12.75 2.93
N GLU A 67 -11.58 11.85 3.30
CA GLU A 67 -11.46 11.05 4.52
C GLU A 67 -10.20 10.18 4.45
N LYS A 68 -9.45 10.13 5.54
CA LYS A 68 -8.21 9.37 5.64
C LYS A 68 -8.34 8.25 6.66
N HIS A 69 -8.03 7.04 6.24
CA HIS A 69 -7.95 5.88 7.12
C HIS A 69 -6.49 5.45 7.27
N GLN A 70 -6.04 5.35 8.52
CA GLN A 70 -4.71 4.87 8.86
C GLN A 70 -4.81 3.47 9.46
N LEU A 71 -4.01 2.56 8.93
CA LEU A 71 -3.98 1.15 9.28
C LEU A 71 -2.54 0.71 9.54
N ILE A 72 -2.37 -0.16 10.52
CA ILE A 72 -1.09 -0.83 10.78
C ILE A 72 -1.30 -2.32 10.62
N PHE A 73 -0.59 -2.91 9.65
CA PHE A 73 -0.55 -4.35 9.45
C PHE A 73 0.74 -4.91 10.01
N GLU A 74 0.68 -6.06 10.67
CA GLU A 74 1.85 -6.82 11.11
C GLU A 74 1.78 -8.21 10.45
N LEU A 75 2.80 -8.54 9.66
CA LEU A 75 2.91 -9.84 9.02
C LEU A 75 3.57 -10.81 10.00
N LYS A 76 2.78 -11.76 10.52
CA LYS A 76 3.29 -12.83 11.39
C LYS A 76 3.46 -14.10 10.59
N THR A 77 4.68 -14.60 10.50
CA THR A 77 4.98 -15.92 9.95
C THR A 77 4.95 -16.93 11.10
N TYR A 78 4.07 -17.92 11.00
CA TYR A 78 4.07 -19.07 11.91
C TYR A 78 4.89 -20.18 11.25
N GLY A 79 5.98 -20.59 11.89
CA GLY A 79 6.76 -21.74 11.44
C GLY A 79 5.88 -22.99 11.33
N LYS A 80 6.12 -23.81 10.31
CA LYS A 80 5.47 -25.11 10.13
C LYS A 80 5.74 -26.05 11.30
#